data_AF-A0A936JW80-F1
#
_entry.id   AF-A0A936JW80-F1
#
_cell.length_a   1.000
_cell.length_b   1.000
_cell.length_c   1.000
_cell.angle_alpha   90.00
_cell.angle_beta   90.00
_cell.angle_gamma   90.00
#
_symmetry.space_group_name_H-M   'P 1'
#
loop_
_entity.id
_entity.type
_entity.pdbx_description
1 polymer ?
#
loop_
_entity_poly.entity_id
_entity_poly.type
_entity_poly.pdbx_seq_one_letter_code
_entity_poly.pdbx_strand_id
1 'polypeptide(L)' 'MTPANWQATPPPASTRKLKDRFLANSPLPAMRVPSVIVGGEWCYVLNPAHPRFGELTLGPAEPFVFDPRVAK' A
#
# COMPACT_ATOMS: atom_id res chain seq x y z
N MET A 1 -6.38 -12.11 -0.33
CA MET A 1 -6.09 -12.57 1.04
C MET A 1 -4.64 -12.24 1.38
N THR A 2 -4.38 -11.72 2.58
CA THR A 2 -3.01 -11.51 3.09
C THR A 2 -2.45 -12.81 3.68
N PRO A 3 -1.11 -12.99 3.75
CA PRO A 3 -0.49 -14.11 4.44
C PRO A 3 -0.88 -14.17 5.92
N ALA A 4 -0.99 -15.36 6.52
CA ALA A 4 -1.42 -15.50 7.92
C ALA A 4 -0.57 -14.70 8.93
N ASN A 5 0.73 -14.56 8.67
CA ASN A 5 1.67 -13.85 9.53
C ASN A 5 1.86 -12.37 9.15
N TRP A 6 0.97 -11.78 8.34
CA TRP A 6 1.18 -10.44 7.78
C TRP A 6 1.38 -9.33 8.81
N GLN A 7 0.90 -9.53 10.04
CA GLN A 7 1.02 -8.58 11.16
C GLN A 7 2.31 -8.73 11.97
N ALA A 8 3.19 -9.69 11.63
CA ALA A 8 4.41 -9.92 12.38
C ALA A 8 5.39 -8.74 12.27
N THR A 9 6.11 -8.47 13.36
CA THR A 9 7.17 -7.46 13.43
C THR A 9 8.47 -8.15 13.84
N PRO A 10 9.57 -8.05 13.04
CA PRO A 10 9.70 -7.29 11.80
C PRO A 10 8.85 -7.84 10.64
N PRO A 11 8.58 -7.05 9.58
CA PRO A 11 7.76 -7.49 8.46
C PRO A 11 8.29 -8.79 7.83
N PRO A 12 7.47 -9.84 7.71
CA PRO A 12 7.95 -11.15 7.27
C PRO A 12 8.18 -11.19 5.75
N ALA A 13 9.03 -12.12 5.29
CA ALA A 13 9.27 -12.33 3.86
C ALA A 13 7.99 -12.68 3.06
N SER A 14 6.94 -13.18 3.71
CA SER A 14 5.65 -13.50 3.10
C SER A 14 4.93 -12.26 2.55
N THR A 15 4.99 -11.10 3.22
CA THR A 15 4.38 -9.86 2.73
C THR A 15 5.17 -9.29 1.54
N ARG A 16 6.50 -9.46 1.54
CA ARG A 16 7.35 -9.15 0.38
C ARG A 16 6.98 -10.00 -0.83
N LYS A 17 6.88 -11.33 -0.67
CA LYS A 17 6.46 -12.26 -1.74
C LYS A 17 5.06 -11.94 -2.27
N LEU A 18 4.13 -11.51 -1.41
CA LEU A 18 2.81 -11.03 -1.85
C LEU A 18 2.95 -9.84 -2.80
N LYS A 19 3.72 -8.82 -2.40
CA LYS A 19 3.99 -7.63 -3.23
C LYS A 19 4.65 -8.01 -4.55
N ASP A 20 5.67 -8.88 -4.53
CA ASP A 20 6.38 -9.27 -5.75
C ASP A 20 5.45 -9.96 -6.76
N ARG A 21 4.57 -10.86 -6.30
CA ARG A 21 3.54 -11.47 -7.17
C ARG A 21 2.55 -10.46 -7.72
N PHE A 22 2.14 -9.49 -6.89
CA PHE A 22 1.26 -8.41 -7.33
C PHE A 22 1.91 -7.58 -8.44
N LEU A 23 3.17 -7.17 -8.26
CA LEU A 23 3.87 -6.36 -9.26
C LEU A 23 4.07 -7.12 -10.59
N ALA A 24 4.22 -8.44 -10.55
CA ALA A 24 4.45 -9.26 -11.74
C ALA A 24 3.17 -9.53 -12.56
N ASN A 25 2.04 -9.84 -11.91
CA ASN A 25 0.87 -10.45 -12.59
C ASN A 25 -0.49 -9.87 -12.15
N SER A 26 -0.53 -8.67 -11.57
CA SER A 26 -1.81 -8.10 -11.14
C SER A 26 -2.68 -7.65 -12.31
N PRO A 27 -3.99 -7.94 -12.29
CA PRO A 27 -4.96 -7.40 -13.26
C PRO A 27 -5.35 -5.94 -12.98
N LEU A 28 -4.96 -5.41 -11.81
CA LEU A 28 -5.30 -4.05 -11.34
C LEU A 28 -4.04 -3.24 -11.03
N PRO A 29 -4.06 -1.91 -11.23
CA PRO A 29 -2.92 -1.03 -10.92
C PRO A 29 -2.72 -0.81 -9.41
N ALA A 30 -3.65 -1.26 -8.57
CA ALA A 30 -3.62 -1.08 -7.13
C ALA A 30 -4.03 -2.35 -6.39
N MET A 31 -3.39 -2.64 -5.26
CA MET A 31 -3.75 -3.70 -4.33
C MET A 31 -4.07 -3.12 -2.96
N ARG A 32 -5.27 -3.41 -2.46
CA ARG A 32 -5.68 -3.09 -1.09
C ARG A 32 -5.11 -4.10 -0.10
N VAL A 33 -4.49 -3.62 0.98
CA VAL A 33 -3.96 -4.42 2.09
C VAL A 33 -4.45 -3.85 3.43
N PRO A 34 -4.70 -4.68 4.45
CA PRO A 34 -5.07 -4.19 5.77
C PRO A 34 -3.93 -3.38 6.38
N SER A 35 -4.25 -2.31 7.10
CA SER A 35 -3.27 -1.56 7.88
C SER A 35 -2.82 -2.39 9.08
N VAL A 36 -1.51 -2.50 9.28
CA VAL A 36 -0.95 -3.20 10.46
C VAL A 36 -1.05 -2.34 11.73
N ILE A 37 -1.13 -1.01 11.57
CA ILE A 37 -1.14 -0.06 12.67
C ILE A 37 -2.57 0.23 13.15
N VAL A 38 -3.50 0.43 12.21
CA VAL A 38 -4.88 0.81 12.52
C VAL A 38 -5.83 -0.30 12.07
N GLY A 39 -6.38 -1.04 13.03
CA GLY A 39 -7.32 -2.12 12.75
C GLY A 39 -8.60 -1.61 12.07
N GLY A 40 -9.05 -2.31 11.03
CA GLY A 40 -10.23 -1.93 10.24
C GLY A 40 -9.95 -0.96 9.08
N GLU A 41 -8.76 -0.35 9.06
CA GLU A 41 -8.32 0.51 7.95
C GLU A 41 -7.51 -0.25 6.89
N TRP A 42 -7.38 0.38 5.74
CA TRP A 42 -6.72 -0.18 4.56
C TRP A 42 -5.62 0.75 4.05
N CYS A 43 -4.51 0.15 3.64
CA CYS A 43 -3.51 0.79 2.81
C CYS A 43 -3.61 0.28 1.38
N TYR A 44 -3.04 1.03 0.44
CA TYR A 44 -3.00 0.65 -0.97
C TYR A 44 -1.56 0.62 -1.47
N VAL A 45 -1.21 -0.46 -2.17
CA VAL A 45 0.04 -0.58 -2.92
C VAL A 45 -0.28 -0.27 -4.37
N LEU A 46 0.30 0.81 -4.90
CA LEU A 46 0.14 1.22 -6.28
C LEU A 46 1.29 0.66 -7.14
N ASN A 47 1.00 0.23 -8.37
CA ASN A 47 1.99 -0.24 -9.34
C ASN A 47 2.11 0.74 -10.52
N PRO A 48 3.06 1.69 -10.50
CA PRO A 48 3.26 2.66 -11.57
C PRO A 48 3.59 2.04 -12.94
N ALA A 49 4.15 0.83 -12.96
CA ALA A 49 4.50 0.13 -14.20
C ALA A 49 3.31 -0.62 -14.83
N HIS A 50 2.15 -0.65 -14.18
CA HIS A 50 0.97 -1.32 -14.70
C HIS A 50 0.40 -0.56 -15.92
N PRO A 51 0.05 -1.21 -17.04
CA PRO A 51 -0.43 -0.53 -18.26
C PRO A 51 -1.64 0.39 -18.03
N ARG A 52 -2.51 0.01 -17.09
CA ARG A 52 -3.71 0.76 -16.69
C ARG A 52 -3.46 1.78 -15.57
N PHE A 53 -2.22 2.04 -15.18
CA PHE A 53 -1.91 2.97 -14.09
C PHE A 53 -2.44 4.39 -14.38
N GLY A 54 -2.42 4.80 -15.65
CA GLY A 54 -2.97 6.09 -16.09
C GLY A 54 -4.49 6.23 -15.96
N GLU A 55 -5.22 5.14 -15.65
CA GLU A 55 -6.66 5.22 -15.35
C GLU A 55 -6.93 5.72 -13.92
N LEU A 56 -5.90 5.79 -13.07
CA LEU A 56 -6.02 6.35 -11.72
C LEU A 56 -6.25 7.86 -11.81
N THR A 57 -7.34 8.33 -11.21
CA THR A 57 -7.59 9.76 -11.03
C THR A 57 -6.90 10.24 -9.76
N LEU A 58 -5.97 11.19 -9.92
CA LEU A 58 -5.35 11.87 -8.79
C LEU A 58 -6.22 13.07 -8.39
N GLY A 59 -6.62 13.12 -7.12
CA GLY A 59 -7.30 14.27 -6.55
C GLY A 59 -6.38 15.48 -6.43
N PRO A 60 -6.93 16.68 -6.19
CA PRO A 60 -6.11 17.85 -5.86
C PRO A 60 -5.28 17.58 -4.60
N ALA A 61 -4.07 18.12 -4.56
CA ALA A 61 -3.27 18.07 -3.35
C ALA A 61 -3.94 18.93 -2.25
N GLU A 62 -4.09 18.36 -1.06
CA GLU A 62 -4.61 19.08 0.10
C GLU A 62 -3.45 19.61 0.96
N PRO A 63 -3.54 20.85 1.48
CA PRO A 63 -2.57 21.35 2.44
C PRO A 63 -2.53 20.46 3.68
N PHE A 64 -1.37 19.89 3.97
CA PHE A 64 -1.13 19.11 5.19
C PHE A 64 -0.19 19.89 6.11
N VAL A 65 -0.67 20.20 7.32
CA VAL A 65 0.13 20.87 8.35
C VAL A 65 0.68 19.80 9.29
N PHE A 66 2.00 19.64 9.27
CA PHE A 66 2.69 18.76 10.21
C PHE A 66 2.54 19.27 11.65
N ASP A 67 2.37 18.35 12.60
CA ASP A 67 2.53 18.67 14.01
C ASP A 67 3.97 19.19 14.24
N PRO A 68 4.18 20.31 14.95
CA PRO A 68 5.52 20.87 15.20
C PRO A 68 6.49 19.91 15.89
N ARG A 69 5.99 18.86 16.57
CA ARG A 69 6.82 17.82 17.21
C ARG A 69 7.32 16.77 16.20
N VAL A 70 6.71 16.70 15.02
CA VAL A 70 7.05 15.76 13.93
C VAL A 70 7.80 16.47 12.81
N ALA A 71 7.53 17.77 12.59
CA ALA A 71 8.24 18.58 11.62
C ALA A 71 9.71 18.79 12.05
N LYS A 72 10.66 18.37 11.21
CA LYS A 72 12.06 18.75 11.31
C LYS A 72 12.55 19.25 9.97
#